data_AF-A0A923YSG3-F1
#
_entry.id   AF-A0A923YSG3-F1
#
_cell.length_a   1.000
_cell.length_b   1.000
_cell.length_c   1.000
_cell.angle_alpha   90.00
_cell.angle_beta   90.00
_cell.angle_gamma   90.00
#
_symmetry.space_group_name_H-M   'P 1'
#
loop_
_entity.id
_entity.type
_entity.pdbx_description
1 polymer ?
#
loop_
_entity_poly.entity_id
_entity_poly.type
_entity_poly.pdbx_seq_one_letter_code
_entity_poly.pdbx_strand_id
1 'polypeptide(L)'
;MKKALITGINGQDGSYLAELLLEKGYEVHGIIRRSSTFNTERIEHLYIESLISDLHQSKKIHLHYGDMTDATSLIRLVQQIQPDEIYNLAAQSHVKVSFDMPEYTAETDAVGT
;
A
#
# COMPACT_ATOMS: atom_id res chain seq x y z
N MET A 1 17.56 7.62 4.78
CA MET A 1 16.10 7.83 4.71
C MET A 1 15.47 6.49 4.98
N LYS A 2 14.56 6.38 5.94
CA LYS A 2 13.90 5.10 6.24
C LYS A 2 12.85 4.79 5.17
N LYS A 3 12.69 3.52 4.82
CA LYS A 3 11.73 3.02 3.85
C LYS A 3 10.62 2.26 4.53
N ALA A 4 9.38 2.64 4.27
CA ALA A 4 8.19 1.95 4.75
C ALA A 4 7.45 1.31 3.57
N LEU A 5 7.06 0.04 3.71
CA LEU A 5 6.17 -0.65 2.78
C LEU A 5 4.79 -0.81 3.43
N ILE A 6 3.76 -0.23 2.81
CA ILE A 6 2.37 -0.27 3.27
C ILE A 6 1.55 -1.11 2.29
N THR A 7 1.03 -2.25 2.74
CA THR A 7 -0.01 -2.99 2.00
C THR A 7 -1.36 -2.33 2.27
N GLY A 8 -2.25 -2.27 1.28
CA GLY A 8 -3.56 -1.64 1.48
C GLY A 8 -3.49 -0.12 1.66
N ILE A 9 -2.49 0.53 1.04
CA ILE A 9 -2.24 1.98 1.17
C ILE A 9 -3.45 2.84 0.75
N ASN A 10 -4.33 2.34 -0.11
CA ASN A 10 -5.54 3.03 -0.57
C ASN A 10 -6.77 2.81 0.33
N GLY A 11 -6.61 2.05 1.42
CA GLY A 11 -7.56 1.97 2.51
C GLY A 11 -7.57 3.24 3.36
N GLN A 12 -8.44 3.27 4.38
CA GLN A 12 -8.53 4.39 5.30
C GLN A 12 -7.24 4.57 6.12
N ASP A 13 -6.80 3.50 6.80
CA ASP A 13 -5.63 3.58 7.68
C ASP A 13 -4.34 3.76 6.88
N GLY A 14 -4.28 3.13 5.70
CA GLY A 14 -3.16 3.24 4.78
C GLY A 14 -2.89 4.68 4.32
N SER A 15 -3.93 5.46 4.01
CA SER A 15 -3.76 6.84 3.56
C SER A 15 -3.24 7.75 4.66
N TYR A 16 -3.80 7.65 5.88
CA TYR A 16 -3.34 8.44 7.03
C TYR A 16 -1.94 8.04 7.48
N LEU A 17 -1.60 6.74 7.44
CA LEU A 17 -0.26 6.29 7.77
C LEU A 17 0.77 6.80 6.75
N ALA A 18 0.42 6.80 5.45
CA ALA A 18 1.29 7.33 4.42
C ALA A 18 1.62 8.81 4.64
N GLU A 19 0.60 9.64 4.94
CA GLU A 19 0.79 11.05 5.31
C GLU A 19 1.77 11.21 6.48
N LEU A 20 1.48 10.52 7.59
CA LEU A 20 2.30 10.59 8.80
C LEU A 20 3.77 10.20 8.54
N LEU A 21 4.01 9.17 7.73
CA LEU A 21 5.35 8.70 7.42
C LEU A 21 6.08 9.67 6.48
N LEU A 22 5.38 10.24 5.50
CA LEU A 22 5.93 11.28 4.62
C LEU A 22 6.34 12.53 5.41
N GLU A 23 5.51 12.99 6.35
CA GLU A 23 5.83 14.10 7.26
C GLU A 23 7.07 13.81 8.12
N LYS A 24 7.24 12.55 8.54
CA LYS A 24 8.43 12.08 9.28
C LYS A 24 9.67 11.89 8.38
N GLY A 25 9.57 12.15 7.08
CA GLY A 25 10.68 12.04 6.13
C GLY A 25 11.01 10.62 5.69
N TYR A 26 10.04 9.71 5.71
CA TYR A 26 10.19 8.36 5.16
C TYR A 26 10.06 8.36 3.63
N GLU A 27 10.67 7.36 3.00
CA GLU A 27 10.30 6.87 1.67
C GLU A 27 9.13 5.90 1.83
N VAL A 28 7.96 6.23 1.28
CA VAL A 28 6.76 5.41 1.40
C VAL A 28 6.52 4.63 0.12
N HIS A 29 6.47 3.31 0.26
CA HIS A 29 6.10 2.39 -0.81
C HIS A 29 4.73 1.81 -0.50
N GLY A 30 3.78 1.99 -1.40
CA GLY A 30 2.42 1.49 -1.27
C GLY A 30 2.13 0.35 -2.24
N ILE A 31 1.49 -0.72 -1.76
CA ILE A 31 0.96 -1.78 -2.62
C ILE A 31 -0.52 -1.48 -2.91
N ILE A 32 -0.85 -1.38 -4.19
CA ILE A 32 -2.21 -1.23 -4.70
C ILE A 32 -2.60 -2.43 -5.56
N ARG A 33 -3.87 -2.83 -5.48
CA ARG A 33 -4.43 -3.83 -6.39
C ARG A 33 -4.75 -3.20 -7.73
N ARG A 34 -4.61 -3.97 -8.81
CA ARG A 34 -5.07 -3.55 -10.12
C ARG A 34 -6.59 -3.43 -10.12
N SER A 35 -7.10 -2.29 -10.54
CA SER A 35 -8.53 -2.03 -10.72
C SER A 35 -8.79 -1.51 -12.13
N SER A 36 -9.96 -1.80 -12.69
CA SER A 36 -10.43 -1.22 -13.95
C SER A 36 -10.93 0.21 -13.79
N THR A 37 -11.16 0.64 -12.55
CA THR A 37 -11.53 2.01 -12.17
C THR A 37 -10.47 2.63 -11.26
N PHE A 38 -10.46 3.96 -11.17
CA PHE A 38 -9.61 4.66 -10.20
C PHE A 38 -9.92 4.17 -8.78
N ASN A 39 -8.87 3.76 -8.05
CA ASN A 39 -8.95 3.23 -6.70
C ASN A 39 -7.94 3.88 -5.75
N THR A 40 -7.45 5.06 -6.11
CA THR A 40 -6.40 5.82 -5.39
C THR A 40 -6.91 7.14 -4.84
N GLU A 41 -8.22 7.39 -4.81
CA GLU A 41 -8.83 8.67 -4.39
C GLU A 41 -8.31 9.17 -3.03
N ARG A 42 -8.09 8.25 -2.06
CA ARG A 42 -7.60 8.58 -0.71
C ARG A 42 -6.13 8.99 -0.64
N ILE A 43 -5.36 8.76 -1.69
CA ILE A 43 -3.92 9.02 -1.73
C ILE A 43 -3.51 9.85 -2.95
N GLU A 44 -4.51 10.32 -3.72
CA GLU A 44 -4.29 11.04 -4.97
C GLU A 44 -3.59 12.38 -4.71
N HIS A 45 -3.96 13.08 -3.64
CA HIS A 45 -3.32 14.34 -3.23
C HIS A 45 -1.84 14.15 -2.91
N LEU A 46 -1.46 13.05 -2.26
CA LEU A 46 -0.05 12.74 -1.95
C LEU A 46 0.77 12.52 -3.22
N TYR A 47 0.16 11.87 -4.21
CA TYR A 47 0.81 11.66 -5.50
C TYR A 47 0.92 12.96 -6.30
N ILE A 48 -0.14 13.77 -6.35
CA ILE A 48 -0.14 15.07 -7.03
C ILE A 48 0.85 16.03 -6.38
N GLU A 49 0.88 16.11 -5.05
CA GLU A 49 1.83 16.93 -4.31
C GLU A 49 3.27 16.50 -4.62
N SER A 50 3.55 15.19 -4.65
CA SER A 50 4.87 14.67 -5.06
C SER A 50 5.25 15.00 -6.51
N LEU A 51 4.25 15.23 -7.39
CA LEU A 51 4.45 15.57 -8.79
C LEU A 51 4.67 17.08 -8.97
N ILE A 52 4.05 17.89 -8.12
CA ILE A 52 4.13 19.37 -8.14
C ILE A 52 5.39 19.86 -7.41
N SER A 53 5.81 19.19 -6.34
CA SER A 53 7.09 19.46 -5.67
C SER A 53 8.22 19.32 -6.70
N ASP A 54 8.98 20.40 -6.90
CA ASP A 54 9.97 20.60 -7.97
C ASP A 54 10.67 19.32 -8.44
N LEU A 55 10.94 19.23 -9.76
CA LEU A 55 11.81 18.24 -10.43
C LEU A 55 13.16 17.97 -9.75
N HIS A 56 13.56 18.80 -8.77
CA HIS A 56 14.77 18.69 -7.97
C HIS A 56 14.60 17.91 -6.65
N GLN A 57 13.37 17.58 -6.22
CA GLN A 57 13.12 16.71 -5.06
C GLN A 57 12.75 15.30 -5.52
N SER A 58 13.45 14.30 -4.96
CA SER A 58 13.14 12.88 -5.16
C SER A 58 11.71 12.58 -4.67
N LYS A 59 10.89 11.96 -5.51
CA LYS A 59 9.57 11.44 -5.12
C LYS A 59 9.71 10.61 -3.85
N LYS A 60 8.94 10.94 -2.81
CA LYS A 60 8.95 10.23 -1.53
C LYS A 60 7.87 9.16 -1.44
N ILE A 61 6.97 9.07 -2.42
CA ILE A 61 5.91 8.08 -2.49
C ILE A 61 5.99 7.28 -3.79
N HIS A 62 5.92 5.95 -3.68
CA HIS A 62 6.00 5.01 -4.80
C HIS A 62 4.86 3.99 -4.70
N LEU A 63 4.07 3.84 -5.76
CA LEU A 63 2.98 2.86 -5.82
C LEU A 63 3.37 1.67 -6.68
N HIS A 64 3.10 0.47 -6.17
CA HIS A 64 3.45 -0.81 -6.79
C HIS A 64 2.19 -1.66 -6.91
N TYR A 65 2.06 -2.39 -8.03
CA TYR A 65 1.01 -3.38 -8.14
C TYR A 65 1.36 -4.66 -7.39
N GLY A 66 0.44 -5.13 -6.56
CA GLY A 66 0.56 -6.39 -5.83
C GLY A 66 -0.77 -6.81 -5.21
N ASP A 67 -0.84 -8.06 -4.81
CA ASP A 67 -1.99 -8.64 -4.13
C ASP A 67 -1.49 -9.55 -3.00
N MET A 68 -2.24 -9.62 -1.89
CA MET A 68 -1.88 -10.45 -0.74
C MET A 68 -1.93 -11.94 -1.07
N THR A 69 -2.68 -12.32 -2.10
CA THR A 69 -2.76 -13.71 -2.57
C THR A 69 -1.66 -14.06 -3.59
N ASP A 70 -0.77 -13.13 -3.95
CA ASP A 70 0.37 -13.35 -4.85
C ASP A 70 1.70 -13.15 -4.11
N ALA A 71 2.12 -14.21 -3.41
CA ALA A 71 3.38 -14.23 -2.66
C ALA A 71 4.61 -13.91 -3.54
N THR A 72 4.60 -14.26 -4.83
CA THR A 72 5.74 -14.02 -5.72
C THR A 72 5.92 -12.51 -5.96
N SER A 73 4.81 -11.79 -6.16
CA SER A 73 4.87 -10.33 -6.29
C SER A 73 5.35 -9.66 -5.01
N LEU A 74 4.83 -10.09 -3.84
CA LEU A 74 5.24 -9.53 -2.55
C LEU A 74 6.72 -9.76 -2.25
N ILE A 75 7.21 -10.98 -2.44
CA ILE A 75 8.63 -11.33 -2.27
C ILE A 75 9.50 -10.45 -3.15
N ARG A 76 9.14 -10.30 -4.44
CA ARG A 76 9.87 -9.44 -5.37
C ARG A 76 9.90 -7.98 -4.90
N LEU A 77 8.78 -7.44 -4.45
CA LEU A 77 8.69 -6.06 -3.97
C LEU A 77 9.54 -5.85 -2.72
N VAL A 78 9.45 -6.75 -1.73
CA VAL A 78 10.28 -6.67 -0.52
C VAL A 78 11.77 -6.74 -0.88
N GLN A 79 12.17 -7.64 -1.78
CA GLN A 79 13.56 -7.77 -2.24
C GLN A 79 14.07 -6.52 -2.95
N GLN A 80 13.24 -5.88 -3.79
CA GLN A 80 13.63 -4.68 -4.54
C GLN A 80 13.68 -3.43 -3.67
N ILE A 81 12.70 -3.28 -2.76
CA ILE A 81 12.53 -2.07 -1.95
C ILE A 81 13.51 -2.08 -0.76
N GLN A 82 13.72 -3.25 -0.15
CA GLN A 82 14.43 -3.42 1.12
C GLN A 82 13.87 -2.47 2.20
N PRO A 83 12.58 -2.62 2.59
CA PRO A 83 11.95 -1.73 3.55
C PRO A 83 12.52 -1.93 4.97
N ASP A 84 12.66 -0.84 5.72
CA ASP A 84 12.99 -0.87 7.15
C ASP A 84 11.78 -1.27 8.00
N GLU A 85 10.58 -0.90 7.54
CA GLU A 85 9.30 -1.13 8.22
C GLU A 85 8.25 -1.63 7.22
N ILE A 86 7.51 -2.68 7.59
CA ILE A 86 6.39 -3.20 6.80
C ILE A 86 5.10 -3.08 7.62
N TYR A 87 4.09 -2.45 7.04
CA TYR A 87 2.77 -2.27 7.61
C TYR A 87 1.76 -3.05 6.76
N ASN A 88 1.32 -4.21 7.26
CA ASN A 88 0.34 -5.04 6.58
C ASN A 88 -1.10 -4.57 6.92
N LEU A 89 -1.68 -3.70 6.10
CA LEU A 89 -3.05 -3.17 6.28
C LEU A 89 -4.02 -3.65 5.19
N ALA A 90 -3.55 -4.41 4.20
CA ALA A 90 -4.40 -5.02 3.19
C ALA A 90 -5.23 -6.15 3.80
N ALA A 91 -6.55 -6.05 3.63
CA ALA A 91 -7.50 -7.06 4.07
C ALA A 91 -8.82 -6.97 3.29
N GLN A 92 -9.58 -8.06 3.27
CA GLN A 92 -11.03 -8.02 3.11
C GLN A 92 -11.65 -7.63 4.47
N SER A 93 -11.63 -6.33 4.76
CA SER A 93 -11.96 -5.79 6.09
C SER A 93 -13.46 -5.73 6.42
N HIS A 94 -14.36 -6.13 5.51
CA HIS A 94 -15.80 -6.03 5.72
C HIS A 94 -16.38 -7.34 6.28
N VAL A 95 -16.70 -7.34 7.59
CA VAL A 95 -17.21 -8.50 8.33
C VAL A 95 -18.42 -9.15 7.66
N LYS A 96 -19.40 -8.38 7.19
CA LYS A 96 -20.57 -9.00 6.53
C LYS A 96 -20.18 -9.76 5.26
N VAL A 97 -19.28 -9.21 4.45
CA VAL A 97 -18.86 -9.79 3.17
C VAL A 97 -18.00 -11.04 3.38
N SER A 98 -17.34 -11.18 4.54
CA SER A 98 -16.55 -12.38 4.83
C SER A 98 -17.41 -13.64 4.97
N PHE A 99 -18.70 -13.51 5.27
CA PHE A 99 -19.63 -14.64 5.25
C PHE A 99 -20.04 -15.03 3.83
N ASP A 100 -20.04 -14.09 2.89
CA ASP A 100 -20.34 -14.34 1.48
C ASP A 100 -19.10 -14.87 0.73
N MET A 101 -17.89 -14.48 1.15
CA MET A 101 -16.61 -14.85 0.54
C MET A 101 -15.57 -15.35 1.57
N PRO A 102 -15.86 -16.41 2.34
CA PRO A 102 -15.03 -16.83 3.47
C PRO A 102 -13.63 -17.33 3.06
N GLU A 103 -13.52 -18.04 1.94
CA GLU A 103 -12.24 -18.54 1.43
C GLU A 103 -11.31 -17.38 1.02
N TYR A 104 -11.84 -16.39 0.31
CA TYR A 104 -11.07 -15.21 -0.09
C TYR A 104 -10.62 -14.38 1.12
N THR A 105 -11.49 -14.20 2.11
CA THR A 105 -11.12 -13.54 3.37
C THR A 105 -10.02 -14.32 4.09
N ALA A 106 -10.10 -15.65 4.19
CA ALA A 106 -9.06 -16.45 4.82
C ALA A 106 -7.71 -16.35 4.07
N GLU A 107 -7.74 -16.44 2.74
CA GLU A 107 -6.53 -16.35 1.92
C GLU A 107 -5.87 -14.97 2.04
N THR A 108 -6.65 -13.90 1.99
CA THR A 108 -6.14 -12.52 2.05
C THR A 108 -5.67 -12.14 3.46
N ASP A 109 -6.51 -12.39 4.47
CA ASP A 109 -6.35 -11.81 5.80
C ASP A 109 -5.56 -12.73 6.75
N ALA A 110 -5.58 -14.05 6.51
CA ALA A 110 -4.87 -15.02 7.34
C ALA A 110 -3.62 -15.56 6.65
N VAL A 111 -3.73 -16.12 5.43
CA VAL A 111 -2.58 -16.72 4.72
C VAL A 111 -1.63 -15.64 4.18
N GLY A 112 -2.16 -14.49 3.76
CA GLY A 112 -1.36 -13.40 3.22
C GLY A 112 -0.43 -12.69 4.21
N THR A 113 -0.59 -12.89 5.53
CA THR A 113 0.23 -12.21 6.57
C THR A 113 1.57 -12.90 6.80
#